data_AF-A4YLI9-F1
#
_entry.id   AF-A4YLI9-F1
#
_cell.length_a   1.000
_cell.length_b   1.000
_cell.length_c   1.000
_cell.angle_alpha   90.00
_cell.angle_beta   90.00
_cell.angle_gamma   90.00
#
_symmetry.space_group_name_H-M   'P 1'
#
loop_
_entity.id
_entity.type
_entity.pdbx_description
1 polymer ?
#
loop_
_entity_poly.entity_id
_entity_poly.type
_entity_poly.pdbx_seq_one_letter_code
_entity_poly.pdbx_strand_id
1 'polypeptide(L)'
;MGSMTKVLTSAGLPRLVSAILATTIITAAAMLPRPAEARSCSQQGEECRDWARSKVSAQYFDRYVNRCSAETNACIARCKTGIKVFVDVFDGSGRAQQYSIDECR
;
A
#
# COMPACT_ATOMS: atom_id res chain seq x y z
N MET A 1 -34.25 32.76 -40.53
CA MET A 1 -34.00 33.19 -39.14
C MET A 1 -32.80 32.40 -38.63
N GLY A 2 -31.61 32.93 -38.38
CA GLY A 2 -31.03 34.25 -38.58
C GLY A 2 -29.54 34.10 -38.30
N SER A 3 -28.70 34.30 -39.31
CA SER A 3 -27.25 34.48 -39.16
C SER A 3 -26.98 35.73 -38.33
N MET A 4 -26.19 35.61 -37.27
CA MET A 4 -25.63 36.75 -36.56
C MET A 4 -24.17 36.95 -36.98
N THR A 5 -24.01 37.84 -37.96
CA THR A 5 -23.10 38.99 -37.97
C THR A 5 -21.73 38.90 -37.27
N LYS A 6 -20.70 38.93 -38.13
CA LYS A 6 -19.42 39.66 -38.06
C LYS A 6 -19.29 40.70 -36.92
N VAL A 7 -18.13 40.71 -36.25
CA VAL A 7 -17.27 41.91 -36.13
C VAL A 7 -15.80 41.48 -36.14
N LEU A 8 -15.10 41.81 -37.23
CA LEU A 8 -13.64 41.93 -37.30
C LEU A 8 -13.38 43.40 -37.66
N THR A 9 -12.78 44.19 -36.76
CA THR A 9 -12.18 45.54 -36.94
C THR A 9 -11.86 46.04 -35.51
N SER A 10 -10.75 46.66 -35.14
CA SER A 10 -9.40 46.90 -35.68
C SER A 10 -8.61 47.63 -34.59
N ALA A 11 -7.28 47.59 -34.68
CA ALA A 11 -6.34 48.59 -34.19
C ALA A 11 -6.08 48.71 -32.68
N GLY A 12 -4.84 48.35 -32.29
CA GLY A 12 -4.25 48.70 -31.00
C GLY A 12 -3.00 47.89 -30.63
N LEU A 13 -1.92 47.96 -31.42
CA LEU A 13 -0.55 47.59 -30.97
C LEU A 13 0.13 48.86 -30.40
N PRO A 14 1.24 48.80 -29.63
CA PRO A 14 1.70 47.81 -28.66
C PRO A 14 2.00 48.49 -27.29
N ARG A 15 1.84 47.80 -26.17
CA ARG A 15 2.62 48.13 -24.96
C ARG A 15 3.16 46.86 -24.33
N LEU A 16 4.45 46.65 -24.59
CA LEU A 16 5.35 45.76 -23.87
C LEU A 16 5.13 45.95 -22.36
N VAL A 17 4.64 44.91 -21.69
CA VAL A 17 4.92 44.69 -20.28
C VAL A 17 5.23 43.21 -20.15
N SER A 18 6.52 42.92 -20.05
CA SER A 18 7.07 41.63 -19.68
C SER A 18 6.42 41.15 -18.39
N ALA A 19 5.52 40.17 -18.50
CA ALA A 19 5.08 39.40 -17.35
C ALA A 19 5.95 38.16 -17.28
N ILE A 20 6.89 38.19 -16.33
CA ILE A 20 7.77 37.08 -15.94
C ILE A 20 6.87 35.90 -15.58
N LEU A 21 6.79 34.88 -16.45
CA LEU A 21 6.13 33.63 -16.09
C LEU A 21 7.03 32.93 -15.07
N ALA A 22 6.59 32.97 -13.81
CA ALA A 22 7.18 32.21 -12.72
C ALA A 22 7.15 30.71 -13.08
N THR A 23 8.33 30.11 -13.18
CA THR A 23 8.51 28.66 -13.29
C THR A 23 8.02 28.01 -12.01
N THR A 24 6.80 27.49 -12.03
CA THR A 24 6.30 26.57 -11.01
C THR A 24 7.05 25.25 -11.15
N ILE A 25 8.14 25.11 -10.39
CA ILE A 25 8.77 23.81 -10.19
C ILE A 25 7.82 23.01 -9.30
N ILE A 26 6.98 22.20 -9.92
CA ILE A 26 6.24 21.13 -9.24
C ILE A 26 7.29 20.09 -8.85
N THR A 27 7.85 20.21 -7.65
CA THR A 27 8.59 19.12 -7.03
C THR A 27 7.58 18.04 -6.70
N ALA A 28 7.41 17.09 -7.63
CA ALA A 28 6.80 15.80 -7.37
C ALA A 28 7.68 15.09 -6.34
N ALA A 29 7.44 15.34 -5.05
CA ALA A 29 7.94 14.51 -3.99
C ALA A 29 7.36 13.11 -4.24
N ALA A 30 8.23 12.22 -4.68
CA ALA A 30 7.93 10.83 -4.96
C ALA A 30 7.07 10.24 -3.84
N MET A 31 5.82 9.91 -4.16
CA MET A 31 5.04 8.96 -3.39
C MET A 31 5.71 7.59 -3.57
N LEU A 32 6.75 7.33 -2.79
CA LEU A 32 7.27 5.98 -2.64
C LEU A 32 6.12 5.13 -2.07
N PRO A 33 5.76 4.00 -2.71
CA PRO A 33 4.85 3.06 -2.08
C PRO A 33 5.53 2.59 -0.80
N ARG A 34 4.97 2.97 0.35
CA ARG A 34 5.29 2.27 1.60
C ARG A 34 4.95 0.81 1.34
N PRO A 35 5.89 -0.14 1.51
CA PRO A 35 5.48 -1.52 1.58
C PRO A 35 4.37 -1.59 2.63
N ALA A 36 3.39 -2.47 2.46
CA ALA A 36 2.62 -2.93 3.59
C ALA A 36 3.61 -3.67 4.51
N GLU A 37 4.37 -2.88 5.27
CA GLU A 37 5.39 -3.31 6.20
C GLU A 37 4.64 -4.03 7.30
N ALA A 38 4.59 -5.34 7.18
CA ALA A 38 4.40 -6.21 8.31
C ALA A 38 5.53 -5.89 9.30
N ARG A 39 5.28 -5.00 10.26
CA ARG A 39 6.37 -4.37 11.03
C ARG A 39 7.17 -5.41 11.79
N SER A 40 6.52 -6.51 12.19
CA SER A 40 7.17 -7.59 12.91
C SER A 40 6.43 -8.94 12.79
N CYS A 41 7.12 -10.05 13.09
CA CYS A 41 6.50 -11.38 13.15
C CYS A 41 5.30 -11.44 14.11
N SER A 42 5.41 -10.84 15.29
CA SER A 42 4.34 -10.75 16.28
C SER A 42 3.13 -9.97 15.75
N GLN A 43 3.37 -8.85 15.06
CA GLN A 43 2.28 -8.06 14.48
C GLN A 43 1.53 -8.89 13.43
N GLN A 44 2.22 -9.54 12.48
CA GLN A 44 1.53 -10.42 11.52
C GLN A 44 0.87 -11.61 12.17
N GLY A 45 1.48 -12.16 13.22
CA GLY A 45 0.89 -13.22 14.01
C GLY A 45 -0.44 -12.81 14.63
N GLU A 46 -0.54 -11.57 15.11
CA GLU A 46 -1.77 -11.01 15.66
C GLU A 46 -2.83 -10.78 14.59
N GLU A 47 -2.45 -10.15 13.48
CA GLU A 47 -3.34 -9.95 12.33
C GLU A 47 -3.89 -11.29 11.80
N CYS A 48 -3.04 -12.32 11.75
CA CYS A 48 -3.43 -13.69 11.40
C CYS A 48 -4.46 -14.27 12.38
N ARG A 49 -4.26 -14.08 13.69
CA ARG A 49 -5.19 -14.56 14.72
C ARG A 49 -6.53 -13.81 14.67
N ASP A 50 -6.51 -12.50 14.44
CA ASP A 50 -7.72 -11.69 14.33
C ASP A 50 -8.50 -11.99 13.04
N TRP A 51 -7.80 -12.29 11.95
CA TRP A 51 -8.42 -12.88 10.78
C TRP A 51 -9.07 -14.23 11.11
N ALA A 52 -8.35 -15.14 11.79
CA ALA A 52 -8.88 -16.45 12.15
C ALA A 52 -10.15 -16.33 13.02
N ARG A 53 -10.18 -15.34 13.93
CA ARG A 53 -11.35 -15.00 14.74
C ARG A 53 -12.53 -14.50 13.92
N SER A 54 -12.28 -13.75 12.84
CA SER A 54 -13.34 -13.09 12.06
C SER A 54 -13.87 -13.89 10.87
N LYS A 55 -13.12 -14.87 10.36
CA LYS A 55 -13.47 -15.59 9.12
C LYS A 55 -13.74 -17.07 9.30
N VAL A 56 -13.37 -17.65 10.43
CA VAL A 56 -13.42 -19.10 10.65
C VAL A 56 -14.58 -19.43 11.58
N SER A 57 -15.35 -20.48 11.25
CA SER A 57 -16.36 -20.99 12.18
C SER A 57 -15.69 -21.49 13.47
N ALA A 58 -16.40 -21.43 14.59
CA ALA A 58 -15.87 -21.80 15.91
C ALA A 58 -15.20 -23.18 15.94
N GLN A 59 -15.63 -24.11 15.08
CA GLN A 59 -15.10 -25.46 14.97
C GLN A 59 -13.63 -25.52 14.47
N TYR A 60 -13.18 -24.56 13.67
CA TYR A 60 -11.81 -24.55 13.12
C TYR A 60 -10.95 -23.43 13.74
N PHE A 61 -11.53 -22.61 14.60
CA PHE A 61 -10.88 -21.49 15.28
C PHE A 61 -9.52 -21.88 15.88
N ASP A 62 -9.50 -22.89 16.75
CA ASP A 62 -8.29 -23.31 17.45
C ASP A 62 -7.21 -23.79 16.49
N ARG A 63 -7.60 -24.47 15.40
CA ARG A 63 -6.66 -24.93 14.38
C ARG A 63 -5.92 -23.76 13.73
N TYR A 64 -6.64 -22.73 13.30
CA TYR A 64 -6.04 -21.58 12.63
C TYR A 64 -5.26 -20.69 13.59
N VAL A 65 -5.78 -20.45 14.80
CA VAL A 65 -5.08 -19.69 15.85
C VAL A 65 -3.77 -20.36 16.24
N ASN A 66 -3.77 -21.69 16.42
CA ASN A 66 -2.55 -22.45 16.69
C ASN A 66 -1.57 -22.37 15.53
N ARG A 67 -2.05 -22.42 14.28
CA ARG A 67 -1.18 -22.32 13.11
C ARG A 67 -0.56 -20.93 12.97
N CYS A 68 -1.33 -19.86 13.18
CA CYS A 68 -0.82 -18.48 13.23
C CYS A 68 0.26 -18.32 14.31
N SER A 69 0.05 -18.93 15.47
CA SER A 69 1.00 -18.87 16.60
C SER A 69 2.28 -19.67 16.31
N ALA A 70 2.16 -20.86 15.72
CA ALA A 70 3.30 -21.65 15.28
C ALA A 70 4.12 -20.91 14.20
N GLU A 71 3.43 -20.31 13.24
CA GLU A 71 4.06 -19.51 12.20
C GLU A 71 4.73 -18.26 12.75
N THR A 72 4.16 -17.59 13.75
CA THR A 72 4.81 -16.46 14.43
C THR A 72 6.18 -16.87 14.97
N ASN A 73 6.26 -18.01 15.66
CA ASN A 73 7.54 -18.52 16.18
C ASN A 73 8.51 -18.91 15.06
N ALA A 74 8.01 -19.55 13.99
CA ALA A 74 8.82 -19.91 12.84
C ALA A 74 9.36 -18.68 12.09
N CYS A 75 8.54 -17.66 11.95
CA CYS A 75 8.90 -16.34 11.42
C CYS A 75 10.03 -15.72 12.25
N ILE A 76 9.91 -15.70 13.58
CA ILE A 76 10.95 -15.14 14.48
C ILE A 76 12.27 -15.89 14.29
N ALA A 77 12.22 -17.23 14.24
CA ALA A 77 13.39 -18.06 14.02
C ALA A 77 14.05 -17.79 12.66
N ARG A 78 13.27 -17.74 11.58
CA ARG A 78 13.73 -17.41 10.22
C ARG A 78 14.28 -15.99 10.12
N CYS A 79 13.64 -15.03 10.77
CA CYS A 79 14.06 -13.64 10.74
C CYS A 79 15.43 -13.46 11.40
N LYS A 80 15.68 -14.17 12.51
CA LYS A 80 17.00 -14.19 13.18
C LYS A 80 18.10 -14.80 12.31
N THR A 81 17.75 -15.64 11.33
CA THR A 81 18.71 -16.17 10.34
C THR A 81 18.82 -15.31 9.07
N GLY A 82 18.13 -14.16 9.03
CA GLY A 82 18.14 -13.21 7.90
C GLY A 82 16.97 -13.37 6.93
N ILE A 83 16.08 -14.35 7.14
CA ILE A 83 14.90 -14.59 6.31
C ILE A 83 13.71 -13.84 6.90
N LYS A 84 13.50 -12.61 6.44
CA LYS A 84 12.46 -11.71 6.95
C LYS A 84 11.12 -11.86 6.24
N VAL A 85 10.50 -13.04 6.40
CA VAL A 85 9.16 -13.29 5.87
C VAL A 85 8.28 -14.02 6.88
N PHE A 86 7.03 -13.56 6.96
CA PHE A 86 5.93 -14.29 7.58
C PHE A 86 5.19 -15.05 6.48
N VAL A 87 5.09 -16.36 6.63
CA VAL A 87 4.42 -17.26 5.68
C VAL A 87 3.00 -17.47 6.15
N ASP A 88 2.05 -16.97 5.40
CA ASP A 88 0.65 -17.07 5.78
C ASP A 88 0.18 -18.52 5.92
N VAL A 89 -0.65 -18.77 6.92
CA VAL A 89 -1.15 -20.11 7.26
C VAL A 89 -2.48 -20.45 6.58
N PHE A 90 -2.87 -19.63 5.61
CA PHE A 90 -4.04 -19.81 4.76
C PHE A 90 -3.77 -20.92 3.73
N ASP A 91 -4.70 -21.86 3.58
CA ASP A 91 -4.63 -22.92 2.57
C ASP A 91 -5.93 -23.13 1.80
N GLY A 92 -6.80 -22.12 1.67
CA GLY A 92 -8.01 -22.22 0.83
C GLY A 92 -7.75 -22.15 -0.68
N SER A 93 -6.54 -21.73 -1.10
CA SER A 93 -6.19 -21.41 -2.49
C SER A 93 -4.92 -22.12 -3.00
N GLY A 94 -4.34 -23.02 -2.19
CA GLY A 94 -3.18 -23.84 -2.58
C GLY A 94 -1.83 -23.12 -2.62
N ARG A 95 -1.73 -21.85 -2.21
CA ARG A 95 -0.46 -21.13 -2.10
C ARG A 95 -0.40 -20.33 -0.80
N ALA A 96 0.62 -20.60 0.01
CA ALA A 96 0.92 -19.77 1.17
C ALA A 96 1.39 -18.38 0.69
N GLN A 97 0.72 -17.32 1.15
CA GLN A 97 1.19 -15.96 0.91
C GLN A 97 2.42 -15.69 1.78
N GLN A 98 3.30 -14.80 1.34
CA GLN A 98 4.47 -14.40 2.11
C GLN A 98 4.41 -12.89 2.29
N TYR A 99 4.48 -12.45 3.53
CA TYR A 99 4.55 -11.04 3.90
C TYR A 99 5.96 -10.73 4.36
N SER A 100 6.60 -9.78 3.67
CA SER A 100 7.93 -9.27 4.06
C SER A 100 7.83 -8.52 5.38
N ILE A 101 8.72 -8.81 6.32
CA ILE A 101 8.76 -8.14 7.62
C ILE A 101 10.05 -7.32 7.82
N ASP A 102 10.02 -6.39 8.75
CA ASP A 102 11.21 -5.59 9.09
C ASP A 102 11.87 -6.04 10.39
N GLU A 103 11.06 -6.35 11.41
CA GLU A 103 11.52 -6.74 12.74
C GLU A 103 11.24 -8.22 13.04
N CYS A 104 12.18 -8.87 13.73
CA CYS A 104 12.06 -10.29 14.07
C CYS A 104 11.24 -10.56 15.32
N ARG A 105 10.56 -9.57 15.89
CA ARG A 105 9.78 -9.74 17.12
C ARG A 105 8.37 -10.15 16.80
#